data_AF-A0A1Q3B182-F1
#
_entry.id   AF-A0A1Q3B182-F1
#
_cell.length_a   1.000
_cell.length_b   1.000
_cell.length_c   1.000
_cell.angle_alpha   90.00
_cell.angle_beta   90.00
_cell.angle_gamma   90.00
#
_symmetry.space_group_name_H-M   'P 1'
#
loop_
_entity.id
_entity.type
_entity.pdbx_description
1 polymer ?
#
loop_
_entity_poly.entity_id
_entity_poly.type
_entity_poly.pdbx_seq_one_letter_code
_entity_poly.pdbx_strand_id
1 'polypeptide(L)'
;MRWSCSQDGTFTIKSAYRMLDAQNELPREPRAWIWKMRCPQKYKYFIWLVVQNKLLTNQLRYKRCLTDSNHCRRCMAPYEDCLHILRDYHIDKEIWLSSLNQVSGKNFFDLGLMD
;
A
#
# COMPACT_ATOMS: atom_id res chain seq x y z
N MET A 1 13.74 -38.60 -4.09
CA MET A 1 13.12 -37.27 -4.33
C MET A 1 13.67 -36.73 -5.64
N ARG A 2 12.83 -36.22 -6.55
CA ARG A 2 13.23 -35.63 -7.85
C ARG A 2 12.71 -34.21 -7.93
N TRP A 3 13.51 -33.29 -8.46
CA TRP A 3 13.13 -31.89 -8.65
C TRP A 3 12.14 -31.77 -9.81
N SER A 4 10.90 -31.34 -9.54
CA SER A 4 9.83 -31.29 -10.54
C SER A 4 9.99 -30.19 -11.59
N CYS A 5 10.86 -29.20 -11.34
CA CYS A 5 11.06 -28.06 -12.24
C CYS A 5 12.26 -28.23 -13.18
N SER A 6 12.73 -29.47 -13.36
CA SER A 6 13.71 -29.85 -14.37
C SER A 6 13.38 -31.24 -14.93
N GLN A 7 13.52 -31.43 -16.24
CA GLN A 7 13.17 -32.68 -16.92
C GLN A 7 14.06 -33.87 -16.52
N ASP A 8 15.31 -33.60 -16.15
CA ASP A 8 16.26 -34.58 -15.65
C ASP A 8 16.09 -34.87 -14.14
N GLY A 9 15.20 -34.14 -13.47
CA GLY A 9 14.97 -34.26 -12.03
C GLY A 9 16.07 -33.67 -11.15
N THR A 10 17.06 -32.99 -11.74
CA THR A 10 18.20 -32.41 -11.03
C THR A 10 17.86 -31.01 -10.51
N PHE A 11 18.15 -30.76 -9.23
CA PHE A 11 18.03 -29.42 -8.69
C PHE A 11 19.19 -28.54 -9.14
N THR A 12 18.88 -27.36 -9.68
CA THR A 12 19.87 -26.30 -9.90
C THR A 12 19.32 -24.96 -9.45
N ILE A 13 20.20 -24.06 -9.01
CA ILE A 13 19.85 -22.67 -8.69
C ILE A 13 19.08 -22.03 -9.86
N LYS A 14 19.55 -22.26 -11.09
CA LYS A 14 18.90 -21.77 -12.32
C LYS A 14 17.45 -22.25 -12.48
N SER A 15 17.18 -23.54 -12.25
CA SER A 15 15.82 -24.10 -12.34
C SER A 15 14.91 -23.59 -11.21
N ALA A 16 15.45 -23.35 -10.02
CA ALA A 16 14.72 -22.74 -8.90
C ALA A 16 14.32 -21.29 -9.20
N TYR A 17 15.26 -20.48 -9.71
CA TYR A 17 14.95 -19.11 -10.12
C TYR A 17 13.92 -19.05 -11.24
N ARG A 18 14.02 -19.91 -12.28
CA ARG A 18 13.01 -19.97 -13.35
C ARG A 18 11.61 -20.32 -12.84
N MET A 19 11.51 -21.25 -11.88
CA MET A 19 10.24 -21.59 -11.25
C MET A 19 9.66 -20.38 -10.50
N LEU A 20 10.48 -19.67 -9.74
CA LEU A 20 10.06 -18.48 -9.01
C LEU A 20 9.62 -17.37 -9.97
N ASP A 21 10.35 -17.16 -11.06
CA ASP A 21 10.05 -16.13 -12.08
C ASP A 21 8.74 -16.45 -12.82
N ALA A 22 8.51 -17.72 -13.17
CA ALA A 22 7.27 -18.18 -13.79
C ALA A 22 6.05 -18.11 -12.83
N GLN A 23 6.28 -18.20 -11.52
CA GLN A 23 5.24 -17.93 -10.51
C GLN A 23 5.04 -16.42 -10.29
N ASN A 24 5.99 -15.59 -10.73
CA ASN A 24 5.98 -14.14 -10.63
C ASN A 24 5.47 -13.47 -11.93
N GLU A 25 4.50 -14.08 -12.61
CA GLU A 25 3.68 -13.41 -13.64
C GLU A 25 2.77 -12.32 -13.03
N LEU A 26 3.25 -11.58 -12.03
CA LEU A 26 2.60 -10.38 -11.54
C LEU A 26 2.67 -9.33 -12.66
N PRO A 27 1.54 -8.72 -13.06
CA PRO A 27 1.54 -7.67 -14.07
C PRO A 27 2.53 -6.57 -13.67
N ARG A 28 3.35 -6.11 -14.65
CA ARG A 28 4.40 -5.08 -14.48
C ARG A 28 3.95 -3.99 -13.52
N GLU A 29 4.49 -4.05 -12.30
CA GLU A 29 4.46 -3.11 -11.19
C GLU A 29 3.55 -1.87 -11.40
N PRO A 30 2.25 -1.95 -11.07
CA PRO A 30 1.33 -0.78 -11.07
C PRO A 30 1.79 0.37 -10.16
N ARG A 31 2.92 0.19 -9.44
CA ARG A 31 3.44 1.04 -8.39
C ARG A 31 4.88 1.50 -8.65
N ALA A 32 5.44 1.20 -9.82
CA ALA A 32 6.80 1.63 -10.20
C ALA A 32 6.97 3.16 -10.23
N TRP A 33 5.87 3.90 -10.41
CA TRP A 33 5.86 5.37 -10.39
C TRP A 33 6.36 5.95 -9.05
N ILE A 34 6.14 5.25 -7.94
CA ILE A 34 6.60 5.66 -6.59
C ILE A 34 8.11 5.86 -6.60
N TRP A 35 8.85 4.95 -7.24
CA TRP A 35 10.31 5.01 -7.30
C TRP A 35 10.83 6.09 -8.24
N LYS A 36 10.03 6.52 -9.22
CA LYS A 36 10.35 7.59 -10.17
C LYS A 36 10.09 9.00 -9.63
N MET A 37 9.40 9.15 -8.50
CA MET A 37 9.12 10.45 -7.90
C MET A 37 10.40 11.23 -7.56
N ARG A 38 10.37 12.55 -7.77
CA ARG A 38 11.45 13.47 -7.38
C ARG A 38 11.30 13.88 -5.91
N CYS A 39 11.49 12.93 -5.01
CA CYS A 39 11.45 13.17 -3.56
C CYS A 39 12.47 12.28 -2.83
N PRO A 40 12.88 12.66 -1.60
CA PRO A 40 13.71 11.81 -0.76
C PRO A 40 13.15 10.40 -0.57
N GLN A 41 14.04 9.42 -0.43
CA GLN A 41 13.70 7.99 -0.32
C GLN A 41 12.72 7.68 0.81
N LYS A 42 12.79 8.41 1.93
CA LYS A 42 11.87 8.27 3.07
C LYS A 42 10.40 8.46 2.67
N TYR A 43 10.12 9.41 1.76
CA TYR A 43 8.75 9.66 1.30
C TYR A 43 8.28 8.58 0.33
N LYS A 44 9.15 8.10 -0.56
CA LYS A 44 8.85 6.96 -1.44
C LYS A 44 8.48 5.72 -0.64
N TYR A 45 9.26 5.42 0.40
CA TYR A 45 9.00 4.29 1.28
C TYR A 45 7.68 4.46 2.04
N PHE A 46 7.41 5.65 2.56
CA PHE A 46 6.13 5.97 3.20
C PHE A 46 4.95 5.76 2.24
N ILE A 47 5.00 6.30 1.03
CA ILE A 47 3.96 6.13 0.00
C ILE A 47 3.80 4.66 -0.37
N TRP A 48 4.90 3.92 -0.48
CA TRP A 48 4.85 2.47 -0.71
C TRP A 48 4.10 1.75 0.41
N LEU A 49 4.33 2.09 1.68
CA LEU A 49 3.56 1.52 2.80
C LEU A 49 2.08 1.87 2.74
N VAL A 50 1.74 3.11 2.40
CA VAL A 50 0.35 3.57 2.21
C VAL A 50 -0.34 2.75 1.13
N VAL A 51 0.30 2.62 -0.03
CA VAL A 51 -0.20 1.87 -1.19
C VAL A 51 -0.34 0.36 -0.90
N GLN A 52 0.36 -0.16 0.10
CA GLN A 52 0.24 -1.54 0.56
C GLN A 52 -0.75 -1.69 1.73
N ASN A 53 -1.38 -0.61 2.18
CA ASN A 53 -2.20 -0.52 3.40
C ASN A 53 -1.47 -1.10 4.64
N LYS A 54 -0.17 -0.78 4.76
CA LYS A 54 0.74 -1.30 5.79
C LYS A 54 1.11 -0.27 6.86
N LEU A 55 0.53 0.94 6.84
CA LEU A 55 0.68 1.86 7.96
C LEU A 55 0.00 1.28 9.21
N LEU A 56 0.59 1.52 10.38
CA LEU A 56 0.12 0.98 11.66
C LEU A 56 -1.08 1.77 12.20
N THR A 57 -2.16 1.83 11.43
CA THR A 57 -3.43 2.45 11.83
C THR A 57 -4.15 1.60 12.88
N ASN A 58 -5.12 2.13 13.63
CA ASN A 58 -5.86 1.29 14.59
C ASN A 58 -6.60 0.14 13.92
N GLN A 59 -7.06 0.29 12.67
CA GLN A 59 -7.61 -0.84 11.91
C GLN A 59 -6.58 -1.96 11.71
N LEU A 60 -5.32 -1.64 11.35
CA LEU A 60 -4.28 -2.65 11.20
C LEU A 60 -3.83 -3.23 12.55
N ARG A 61 -3.76 -2.41 13.60
CA ARG A 61 -3.44 -2.86 14.96
C ARG A 61 -4.49 -3.84 15.47
N TYR A 62 -5.77 -3.55 15.26
CA TYR A 62 -6.87 -4.43 15.64
C TYR A 62 -6.79 -5.76 14.90
N LYS A 63 -6.55 -5.75 13.58
CA LYS A 63 -6.32 -6.96 12.78
C LYS A 63 -5.14 -7.82 13.25
N ARG A 64 -4.16 -7.20 13.92
CA ARG A 64 -2.97 -7.86 14.49
C ARG A 64 -3.11 -8.18 15.98
N CYS A 65 -4.29 -7.99 16.57
CA CYS A 65 -4.55 -8.18 18.00
C CYS A 65 -3.63 -7.32 18.89
N LEU A 66 -3.25 -6.12 18.43
CA LEU A 66 -2.41 -5.17 19.18
C LEU A 66 -3.23 -4.08 19.90
N THR A 67 -4.55 -4.11 19.76
CA THR A 67 -5.49 -3.21 20.44
C THR A 67 -6.90 -3.80 20.39
N ASP A 68 -7.75 -3.43 21.35
CA ASP A 68 -9.13 -3.95 21.45
C ASP A 68 -10.15 -3.20 20.59
N SER A 69 -9.75 -2.08 19.97
CA SER A 69 -10.63 -1.25 19.15
C SER A 69 -9.91 -0.72 17.92
N ASN A 70 -10.60 -0.74 16.78
CA ASN A 70 -10.18 -0.18 15.50
C ASN A 70 -10.64 1.28 15.29
N HIS A 71 -11.35 1.86 16.26
CA HIS A 71 -11.87 3.21 16.17
C HIS A 71 -10.75 4.25 16.12
N CYS A 72 -11.02 5.39 15.48
CA CYS A 72 -10.13 6.54 15.57
C CYS A 72 -10.31 7.21 16.94
N ARG A 73 -9.26 7.25 17.77
CA ARG A 73 -9.33 7.87 19.10
C ARG A 73 -9.50 9.39 19.06
N ARG A 74 -9.22 10.02 17.92
CA ARG A 74 -9.28 11.48 17.75
C ARG A 74 -10.68 11.98 17.41
N CYS A 75 -11.42 11.26 16.56
CA CYS A 75 -12.75 11.69 16.09
C CYS A 75 -13.84 10.64 16.31
N MET A 76 -13.54 9.53 16.98
CA MET A 76 -14.47 8.43 17.26
C MET A 76 -15.06 7.77 16.01
N ALA A 77 -14.45 7.96 14.84
CA ALA A 77 -14.84 7.26 13.62
C ALA A 77 -14.72 5.74 13.80
N PRO A 78 -15.61 4.95 13.16
CA PRO A 78 -15.69 3.51 13.36
C PRO A 78 -14.44 2.76 12.88
N TYR A 79 -13.66 3.32 11.96
CA TYR A 79 -12.40 2.71 11.51
C TYR A 79 -11.35 3.79 11.28
N GLU A 80 -10.15 3.57 11.82
CA GLU A 80 -8.96 4.36 11.49
C GLU A 80 -8.11 3.59 10.47
N ASP A 81 -8.25 3.93 9.19
CA ASP A 81 -7.48 3.37 8.07
C ASP A 81 -6.57 4.43 7.42
N CYS A 82 -5.82 4.05 6.38
CA CYS A 82 -4.88 4.97 5.73
C CYS A 82 -5.57 6.20 5.11
N LEU A 83 -6.76 6.05 4.53
CA LEU A 83 -7.50 7.17 3.94
C LEU A 83 -8.02 8.11 5.01
N HIS A 84 -8.55 7.54 6.10
CA HIS A 84 -9.00 8.30 7.24
C HIS A 84 -7.89 9.21 7.78
N ILE A 85 -6.70 8.66 8.07
CA ILE A 85 -5.62 9.44 8.70
C ILE A 85 -4.86 10.36 7.74
N LEU A 86 -4.97 10.18 6.42
CA LEU A 86 -4.21 10.98 5.44
C LEU A 86 -5.08 11.97 4.66
N ARG A 87 -6.41 11.76 4.63
CA ARG A 87 -7.31 12.52 3.75
C ARG A 87 -8.61 12.92 4.41
N ASP A 88 -9.33 11.97 5.02
CA ASP A 88 -10.74 12.15 5.38
C ASP A 88 -10.94 12.68 6.80
N TYR A 89 -9.89 12.66 7.63
CA TYR A 89 -9.90 13.31 8.93
C TYR A 89 -10.01 14.84 8.76
N HIS A 90 -10.86 15.48 9.58
CA HIS A 90 -11.28 16.87 9.38
C HIS A 90 -10.13 17.88 9.23
N ILE A 91 -9.06 17.76 10.03
CA ILE A 91 -7.88 18.64 9.92
C ILE A 91 -7.16 18.41 8.59
N ASP A 92 -6.94 17.15 8.20
CA ASP A 92 -6.26 16.81 6.95
C ASP A 92 -7.10 17.27 5.74
N LYS A 93 -8.43 17.14 5.83
CA LYS A 93 -9.38 17.60 4.83
C LYS A 93 -9.29 19.11 4.58
N GLU A 94 -9.15 19.93 5.62
CA GLU A 94 -8.96 21.38 5.48
C GLU A 94 -7.64 21.72 4.77
N ILE A 95 -6.54 21.03 5.13
CA ILE A 95 -5.24 21.19 4.48
C ILE A 95 -5.35 20.86 2.98
N TRP A 96 -6.00 19.75 2.65
CA TRP A 96 -6.25 19.36 1.27
C TRP A 96 -7.11 20.38 0.53
N LEU A 97 -8.23 20.84 1.10
CA LEU A 97 -9.09 21.85 0.46
C LEU A 97 -8.33 23.15 0.15
N SER A 98 -7.47 23.60 1.07
CA SER A 98 -6.64 24.79 0.84
C SER A 98 -5.62 24.60 -0.30
N SER A 99 -5.14 23.37 -0.49
CA SER A 99 -4.13 23.01 -1.51
C SER A 99 -4.75 22.64 -2.86
N LEU A 100 -5.96 22.07 -2.87
CA LEU A 100 -6.64 21.52 -4.04
C LEU A 100 -7.46 22.54 -4.84
N ASN A 101 -7.61 23.77 -4.35
CA ASN A 101 -8.18 24.89 -5.12
C ASN A 101 -7.47 25.13 -6.48
N GLN A 102 -6.35 24.44 -6.75
CA GLN A 102 -5.59 24.48 -8.01
C GLN A 102 -5.79 23.26 -8.92
N VAL A 103 -6.50 22.21 -8.50
CA VAL A 103 -6.57 20.92 -9.23
C VAL A 103 -8.01 20.54 -9.53
N SER A 104 -8.45 20.80 -10.76
CA SER A 104 -9.72 20.32 -11.29
C SER A 104 -9.53 18.90 -11.84
N GLY A 105 -10.07 17.89 -11.15
CA GLY A 105 -10.02 16.52 -11.63
C GLY A 105 -10.56 15.51 -10.62
N LYS A 106 -11.85 15.15 -10.76
CA LYS A 106 -12.62 14.24 -9.89
C LYS A 106 -12.70 14.75 -8.43
N ASN A 107 -13.77 14.41 -7.72
CA ASN A 107 -13.85 14.72 -6.30
C ASN A 107 -12.76 13.91 -5.58
N PHE A 108 -11.63 14.56 -5.24
CA PHE A 108 -10.47 13.95 -4.57
C PHE A 108 -10.84 13.13 -3.33
N PHE A 109 -11.91 13.52 -2.65
CA PHE A 109 -12.45 12.84 -1.48
C PHE A 109 -13.31 11.61 -1.80
N ASP A 110 -13.74 11.42 -3.04
CA ASP A 110 -14.60 10.31 -3.48
C ASP A 110 -13.79 9.12 -4.03
N LEU A 111 -12.48 9.30 -4.25
CA LEU A 111 -11.60 8.24 -4.77
C LEU A 111 -11.21 7.25 -3.67
N GLY A 112 -11.03 5.97 -4.00
CA GLY A 112 -10.30 5.04 -3.15
C GLY A 112 -8.81 5.37 -3.11
N LEU A 113 -8.06 4.74 -2.19
CA LEU A 113 -6.61 4.93 -2.07
C LEU A 113 -5.82 4.48 -3.32
N MET A 114 -6.45 3.65 -4.15
CA MET A 114 -5.85 3.02 -5.33
C MET A 114 -6.60 3.34 -6.64
N ASP A 115 -7.65 4.17 -6.58
CA ASP A 115 -8.43 4.59 -7.76
C ASP A 115 -7.79 5.79 -8.46
#